data_AF-A0A0C3PW82-F1
#
_entry.id   AF-A0A0C3PW82-F1
#
_cell.length_a   1.000
_cell.length_b   1.000
_cell.length_c   1.000
_cell.angle_alpha   90.00
_cell.angle_beta   90.00
_cell.angle_gamma   90.00
#
_symmetry.space_group_name_H-M   'P 1'
#
loop_
_entity.id
_entity.type
_entity.pdbx_description
1 polymer ?
#
loop_
_entity_poly.entity_id
_entity_poly.type
_entity_poly.pdbx_seq_one_letter_code
_entity_poly.pdbx_strand_id
1 'polypeptide(L)'
;MATRAYNGQEAEVIVSFHDGYSYSKAKLEASLRELVYDRKPVKPAKEPINAKREDVDIIVNEFEISRQQAEKLLTEHGGDLDKTLRALVNS
;
A
#
# COMPACT_ATOMS: atom_id res chain seq x y z
N MET A 1 -11.00 45.90 -27.36
CA MET A 1 -11.87 44.96 -26.65
C MET A 1 -11.91 43.66 -27.46
N ALA A 2 -10.96 42.75 -27.25
CA ALA A 2 -10.87 41.51 -28.04
C ALA A 2 -11.85 40.47 -27.48
N THR A 3 -12.79 40.02 -28.34
CA THR A 3 -13.72 38.93 -28.05
C THR A 3 -12.97 37.60 -28.08
N ARG A 4 -12.81 36.96 -26.91
CA ARG A 4 -12.28 35.59 -26.81
C ARG A 4 -13.29 34.62 -27.42
N ALA A 5 -12.92 33.96 -28.50
CA ALA A 5 -13.70 32.86 -29.08
C ALA A 5 -13.69 31.66 -28.12
N TYR A 6 -14.88 31.16 -27.79
CA TYR A 6 -15.08 29.97 -26.96
C TYR A 6 -14.92 28.72 -27.85
N ASN A 7 -13.96 27.85 -27.53
CA ASN A 7 -13.57 26.69 -28.34
C ASN A 7 -14.41 25.43 -28.07
N GLY A 8 -15.61 25.56 -27.50
CA GLY A 8 -16.53 24.45 -27.25
C GLY A 8 -16.12 23.52 -26.09
N GLN A 9 -15.02 23.81 -25.38
CA GLN A 9 -14.69 23.15 -24.13
C GLN A 9 -15.48 23.79 -22.99
N GLU A 10 -16.10 22.99 -22.10
CA GLU A 10 -16.80 23.52 -20.93
C GLU A 10 -15.90 24.51 -20.16
N ALA A 11 -16.42 25.69 -19.85
CA ALA A 11 -15.69 26.69 -19.08
C ALA A 11 -15.23 26.07 -17.75
N GLU A 12 -13.92 25.98 -17.54
CA GLU A 12 -13.38 25.48 -16.29
C GLU A 12 -13.83 26.38 -15.14
N VAL A 13 -14.62 25.83 -14.23
CA VAL A 13 -15.05 26.53 -13.01
C VAL A 13 -13.90 26.47 -12.01
N ILE A 14 -13.15 27.57 -11.92
CA ILE A 14 -12.10 27.78 -10.92
C ILE A 14 -12.63 28.80 -9.90
N VAL A 15 -12.96 28.33 -8.70
CA VAL A 15 -13.34 29.21 -7.58
C VAL A 15 -12.17 29.25 -6.61
N SER A 16 -11.60 30.44 -6.38
CA SER A 16 -10.58 30.64 -5.35
C SER A 16 -11.25 31.09 -4.06
N PHE A 17 -10.87 30.47 -2.95
CA PHE A 17 -11.38 30.76 -1.63
C PHE A 17 -10.40 31.67 -0.86
N HIS A 18 -10.90 32.37 0.16
CA HIS A 18 -10.10 33.31 0.96
C HIS A 18 -9.05 32.62 1.85
N ASP A 19 -9.23 31.33 2.11
CA ASP A 19 -8.31 30.48 2.85
C ASP A 19 -7.12 29.97 2.00
N GLY A 20 -7.03 30.40 0.74
CA GLY A 20 -5.97 30.01 -0.19
C GLY A 20 -6.22 28.69 -0.92
N TYR A 21 -7.36 28.04 -0.70
CA TYR A 21 -7.76 26.86 -1.46
C TYR A 21 -8.50 27.24 -2.74
N SER A 22 -8.64 26.28 -3.65
CA SER A 22 -9.43 26.47 -4.88
C SER A 22 -10.21 25.22 -5.26
N TYR A 23 -11.40 25.43 -5.83
CA TYR A 23 -12.21 24.40 -6.45
C TYR A 23 -11.95 24.36 -7.95
N SER A 24 -11.71 23.17 -8.51
CA SER A 24 -11.63 22.93 -9.95
C SER A 24 -12.43 21.68 -10.28
N LYS A 25 -13.51 21.84 -11.05
CA LYS A 25 -14.38 20.72 -11.48
C LYS A 25 -13.58 19.64 -12.20
N ALA A 26 -12.68 20.02 -13.10
CA ALA A 26 -11.86 19.09 -13.87
C ALA A 26 -10.96 18.23 -12.97
N LYS A 27 -10.33 18.82 -11.95
CA LYS A 27 -9.52 18.06 -10.99
C LYS A 27 -10.36 17.11 -10.15
N LEU A 28 -11.55 17.54 -9.73
CA LEU A 28 -12.48 16.69 -8.97
C LEU A 28 -12.91 15.48 -9.79
N GLU A 29 -13.34 15.68 -11.03
CA GLU A 29 -13.79 14.59 -11.92
C GLU A 29 -12.67 13.60 -12.25
N ALA A 30 -11.44 14.10 -12.45
CA ALA A 30 -10.27 13.25 -12.66
C ALA A 30 -9.99 12.35 -11.44
N SER A 31 -9.96 12.94 -10.22
CA SER A 31 -9.76 12.16 -8.99
C SER A 31 -10.89 11.19 -8.72
N LEU A 32 -12.14 11.57 -9.00
CA LEU A 32 -13.29 10.67 -8.87
C LEU A 32 -13.15 9.47 -9.81
N ARG A 33 -12.69 9.70 -11.05
CA ARG A 33 -12.47 8.62 -12.01
C ARG A 33 -11.43 7.61 -11.51
N GLU A 34 -10.33 8.10 -10.98
CA GLU A 34 -9.27 7.29 -10.40
C GLU A 34 -9.75 6.46 -9.19
N LEU A 35 -10.51 7.09 -8.28
CA LEU A 35 -10.92 6.45 -7.03
C LEU A 35 -12.06 5.45 -7.19
N VAL A 36 -12.99 5.70 -8.11
CA VAL A 36 -14.22 4.89 -8.27
C VAL A 36 -14.06 3.85 -9.36
N TYR A 37 -13.53 4.22 -10.53
CA TYR A 37 -13.49 3.33 -11.69
C TYR A 37 -12.15 2.61 -11.82
N ASP A 38 -11.03 3.29 -11.58
CA ASP A 38 -9.69 2.71 -11.65
C ASP A 38 -9.16 2.25 -10.29
N ARG A 39 -10.07 1.95 -9.34
CA ARG A 39 -9.70 1.46 -8.01
C ARG A 39 -8.91 0.16 -8.14
N LYS A 40 -7.59 0.29 -8.20
CA LYS A 40 -6.69 -0.88 -8.16
C LYS A 40 -7.05 -1.64 -6.89
N PRO A 41 -7.25 -2.97 -6.97
CA PRO A 41 -7.56 -3.76 -5.79
C PRO A 41 -6.48 -3.47 -4.76
N VAL A 42 -6.87 -2.85 -3.65
CA VAL A 42 -6.00 -2.69 -2.49
C VAL A 42 -5.65 -4.12 -2.10
N LYS A 43 -4.39 -4.51 -2.32
CA LYS A 43 -3.92 -5.82 -1.87
C LYS A 43 -4.31 -5.92 -0.40
N PRO A 44 -4.99 -6.99 0.03
CA PRO A 44 -5.37 -7.13 1.43
C PRO A 44 -4.08 -6.92 2.23
N ALA A 45 -4.11 -5.94 3.14
CA ALA A 45 -3.02 -5.76 4.06
C ALA A 45 -2.87 -7.11 4.76
N LYS A 46 -1.76 -7.81 4.51
CA LYS A 46 -1.45 -9.04 5.25
C LYS A 46 -1.55 -8.66 6.72
N GLU A 47 -2.41 -9.35 7.45
CA GLU A 47 -2.49 -9.17 8.89
C GLU A 47 -1.06 -9.26 9.44
N PRO A 48 -0.67 -8.38 10.38
CA PRO A 48 0.64 -8.46 10.99
C PRO A 48 0.70 -9.77 11.78
N ILE A 49 1.20 -10.82 11.13
CA ILE A 49 1.52 -12.09 11.79
C ILE A 49 2.63 -11.75 12.75
N ASN A 50 2.31 -11.82 14.04
CA ASN A 50 3.20 -11.40 15.09
C ASN A 50 4.26 -12.50 15.27
N ALA A 51 5.36 -12.39 14.52
CA ALA A 51 6.53 -13.23 14.71
C ALA A 51 7.05 -13.00 16.15
N LYS A 52 6.98 -14.03 16.98
CA LYS A 52 7.51 -13.95 18.35
C LYS A 52 9.01 -13.80 18.28
N ARG A 53 9.54 -12.87 19.07
CA ARG A 53 10.97 -12.57 19.07
C ARG A 53 11.79 -13.78 19.53
N GLU A 54 11.26 -14.54 20.46
CA GLU A 54 11.88 -15.76 20.99
C GLU A 54 12.05 -16.82 19.89
N ASP A 55 11.00 -17.03 19.08
CA ASP A 55 11.01 -18.00 17.98
C ASP A 55 12.01 -17.60 16.88
N VAL A 56 12.11 -16.29 16.60
CA VAL A 56 13.10 -15.74 15.66
C VAL A 56 14.52 -15.94 16.18
N ASP A 57 14.77 -15.65 17.46
CA ASP A 57 16.10 -15.78 18.05
C ASP A 57 16.60 -17.25 18.07
N ILE A 58 15.69 -18.23 18.27
CA ILE A 58 16.01 -19.66 18.13
C ILE A 58 16.47 -19.97 16.70
N ILE A 59 15.71 -19.55 15.70
CA ILE A 59 16.03 -19.83 14.29
C ILE A 59 17.37 -19.20 13.89
N VAL A 60 17.63 -17.96 14.32
CA VAL A 60 18.89 -17.26 14.04
C VAL A 60 20.08 -17.99 14.67
N ASN A 61 19.96 -18.45 15.91
CA ASN A 61 21.06 -19.11 16.62
C ASN A 61 21.32 -20.53 16.10
N GLU A 62 20.27 -21.30 15.81
CA GLU A 62 20.41 -22.73 15.44
C GLU A 62 20.71 -22.94 13.95
N PHE A 63 20.19 -22.08 13.07
CA PHE A 63 20.38 -22.19 11.62
C PHE A 63 21.38 -21.17 11.07
N GLU A 64 21.94 -20.31 11.92
CA GLU A 64 22.90 -19.26 11.58
C GLU A 64 22.45 -18.35 10.40
N ILE A 65 21.14 -18.17 10.25
CA ILE A 65 20.57 -17.30 9.22
C ILE A 65 20.34 -15.88 9.75
N SER A 66 20.28 -14.91 8.83
CA SER A 66 20.00 -13.52 9.20
C SER A 66 18.61 -13.39 9.87
N ARG A 67 18.49 -12.47 10.84
CA ARG A 67 17.22 -12.19 11.52
C ARG A 67 16.08 -11.87 10.54
N GLN A 68 16.35 -11.10 9.49
CA GLN A 68 15.36 -10.78 8.46
C GLN A 68 14.83 -12.04 7.74
N GLN A 69 15.71 -13.00 7.50
CA GLN A 69 15.34 -14.26 6.85
C GLN A 69 14.55 -15.16 7.80
N ALA A 70 14.93 -15.22 9.08
CA ALA A 70 14.20 -15.94 10.10
C ALA A 70 12.77 -15.38 10.31
N GLU A 71 12.62 -14.06 10.42
CA GLU A 71 11.32 -13.38 10.51
C GLU A 71 10.44 -13.66 9.29
N LYS A 72 11.04 -13.64 8.10
CA LYS A 72 10.34 -13.93 6.85
C LYS A 72 9.82 -15.36 6.82
N LEU A 73 10.65 -16.35 7.16
CA LEU A 73 10.25 -17.76 7.21
C LEU A 73 9.16 -18.00 8.25
N LEU A 74 9.30 -17.42 9.44
CA LEU A 74 8.29 -17.55 10.49
C LEU A 74 6.95 -16.93 10.05
N THR A 75 6.98 -15.79 9.36
CA THR A 75 5.79 -15.15 8.80
C THR A 75 5.14 -15.98 7.69
N GLU A 76 5.94 -16.59 6.80
CA GLU A 76 5.46 -17.46 5.72
C GLU A 76 4.74 -18.71 6.23
N HIS A 77 5.17 -19.23 7.39
CA HIS A 77 4.56 -20.38 8.05
C HIS A 77 3.50 -20.00 9.10
N GLY A 78 3.06 -18.73 9.13
CA GLY A 78 1.96 -18.30 9.99
C GLY A 78 2.31 -18.14 11.47
N GLY A 79 3.60 -17.95 11.80
CA GLY A 79 4.08 -17.85 13.17
C GLY A 79 4.25 -19.20 13.88
N ASP A 80 4.25 -20.31 13.14
CA ASP A 80 4.35 -21.66 13.69
C ASP A 80 5.79 -22.18 13.63
N LEU A 81 6.47 -22.16 14.79
CA LEU A 81 7.87 -22.57 14.91
C LEU A 81 8.10 -24.04 14.48
N ASP A 82 7.22 -24.98 14.86
CA ASP A 82 7.40 -26.40 14.52
C ASP A 82 7.32 -26.61 13.01
N LYS A 83 6.38 -25.94 12.34
CA LYS A 83 6.29 -25.98 10.88
C LYS A 83 7.49 -25.34 10.20
N THR A 84 7.95 -24.19 10.68
CA THR A 84 9.13 -23.51 10.14
C THR A 84 10.39 -24.37 10.26
N LEU A 85 10.61 -25.00 11.42
CA LEU A 85 11.77 -25.87 11.65
C LEU A 85 11.72 -27.12 10.77
N ARG A 86 10.55 -27.76 10.64
CA ARG A 86 10.38 -28.91 9.73
C ARG A 86 10.63 -28.53 8.27
N ALA A 87 10.21 -27.33 7.86
CA ALA A 87 10.45 -26.85 6.51
C ALA A 87 11.95 -26.63 6.26
N LEU A 88 12.67 -26.04 7.22
CA LEU A 88 14.12 -25.80 7.14
C LEU A 88 14.96 -27.09 7.09
N VAL A 89 14.51 -28.16 7.76
CA VAL A 89 15.23 -29.45 7.78
C VAL A 89 14.92 -30.29 6.54
N ASN A 90 13.71 -30.19 5.99
CA ASN A 90 13.28 -30.94 4.81
C ASN A 90 13.54 -30.23 3.47
N SER A 91 14.10 -29.02 3.50
CA SER A 91 14.45 -28.22 2.32
C SER A 91 15.83 -28.52 1.76
#